data_AF-A0A424T771-F1
#
_entry.id   AF-A0A424T771-F1
#
_cell.length_a   1.000
_cell.length_b   1.000
_cell.length_c   1.000
_cell.angle_alpha   90.00
_cell.angle_beta   90.00
_cell.angle_gamma   90.00
#
_symmetry.space_group_name_H-M   'P 1'
#
loop_
_entity.id
_entity.type
_entity.pdbx_description
1 polymer ?
#
loop_
_entity_poly.entity_id
_entity_poly.type
_entity_poly.pdbx_seq_one_letter_code
_entity_poly.pdbx_strand_id
1 'polypeptide(L)'
;MSKEFKLKLEELENLSIRISDNISLGNYNDILQLDLLRQNIIKSINPDHAMNFKNDLTKIYEKNLNHVNAINENLSNLKKESRHSLECFAAYKKK
;
A
#
# COMPACT_ATOMS: atom_id res chain seq x y z
N MET A 1 -2.31 -26.83 -23.46
CA MET A 1 -2.89 -25.56 -22.95
C MET A 1 -4.41 -25.64 -23.15
N SER A 2 -5.23 -25.40 -22.12
CA SER A 2 -6.70 -25.51 -22.28
C SER A 2 -7.22 -24.40 -23.21
N LYS A 3 -8.29 -24.69 -23.95
CA LYS A 3 -8.94 -23.70 -24.83
C LYS A 3 -9.38 -22.45 -24.05
N GLU A 4 -9.88 -22.66 -22.83
CA GLU A 4 -10.28 -21.58 -21.92
C GLU A 4 -9.10 -20.69 -21.53
N PHE A 5 -7.95 -21.29 -21.22
CA PHE A 5 -6.74 -20.54 -20.86
C PHE A 5 -6.25 -19.67 -22.03
N LYS A 6 -6.28 -20.20 -23.25
CA LYS A 6 -5.91 -19.44 -24.45
C LYS A 6 -6.85 -18.25 -24.68
N LEU A 7 -8.15 -18.44 -24.53
CA LEU A 7 -9.14 -17.35 -24.64
C LEU A 7 -8.91 -16.25 -23.60
N LYS A 8 -8.59 -16.62 -22.35
CA LYS A 8 -8.27 -15.65 -21.30
C LYS A 8 -7.01 -14.83 -21.62
N LEU A 9 -5.99 -15.44 -22.24
CA LEU A 9 -4.78 -14.72 -22.68
C LEU A 9 -5.07 -13.77 -23.85
N GLU A 10 -5.86 -14.20 -24.83
CA GLU A 10 -6.28 -13.35 -25.95
C GLU A 10 -7.11 -12.15 -25.47
N GLU A 11 -8.02 -12.37 -24.51
CA GLU A 11 -8.79 -11.29 -23.89
C GLU A 11 -7.90 -10.30 -23.11
N LEU A 12 -6.89 -10.81 -22.41
CA LEU A 12 -5.90 -10.00 -21.69
C LEU A 12 -5.08 -9.09 -22.62
N GLU A 13 -4.65 -9.63 -23.78
CA GLU A 13 -3.93 -8.89 -24.80
C GLU A 13 -4.80 -7.78 -25.40
N ASN A 14 -6.04 -8.12 -25.77
CA ASN A 14 -7.00 -7.15 -26.30
C ASN A 14 -7.30 -6.00 -25.33
N LEU A 15 -7.45 -6.28 -24.04
CA LEU A 15 -7.64 -5.24 -23.03
C LEU A 15 -6.39 -4.34 -22.92
N SER A 16 -5.20 -4.93 -22.99
CA SER A 16 -3.94 -4.18 -22.92
C SER A 16 -3.76 -3.23 -24.11
N ILE A 17 -4.12 -3.67 -25.31
CA ILE A 17 -4.13 -2.84 -26.53
C ILE A 17 -5.12 -1.68 -26.36
N ARG A 18 -6.36 -1.96 -25.96
CA ARG A 18 -7.39 -0.92 -25.75
C ARG A 18 -6.99 0.12 -24.72
N ILE A 19 -6.34 -0.28 -23.63
CA ILE A 19 -5.80 0.65 -22.64
C ILE A 19 -4.74 1.54 -23.28
N SER A 20 -3.80 0.96 -24.02
CA SER A 20 -2.72 1.70 -24.69
C SER A 20 -3.26 2.70 -25.73
N ASP A 21 -4.25 2.29 -26.53
CA ASP A 21 -4.89 3.15 -27.52
C ASP A 21 -5.60 4.33 -26.85
N ASN A 22 -6.36 4.06 -25.78
CA ASN A 22 -7.03 5.10 -25.00
C ASN A 22 -6.04 6.10 -24.38
N ILE A 23 -4.91 5.64 -23.84
CA ILE A 23 -3.85 6.53 -23.35
C ILE A 23 -3.29 7.40 -24.48
N SER A 24 -3.01 6.79 -25.63
CA SER A 24 -2.42 7.48 -26.78
C SER A 24 -3.35 8.54 -27.37
N LEU A 25 -4.67 8.30 -27.30
CA LEU A 25 -5.71 9.23 -27.73
C LEU A 25 -6.09 10.26 -26.65
N GLY A 26 -5.50 10.19 -25.45
CA GLY A 26 -5.85 11.06 -24.32
C GLY A 26 -7.24 10.80 -23.72
N ASN A 27 -7.84 9.64 -24.00
CA ASN A 27 -9.14 9.24 -23.48
C ASN A 27 -8.99 8.43 -22.19
N TYR A 28 -9.02 9.12 -21.04
CA TYR A 28 -8.80 8.48 -19.74
C TYR A 28 -10.07 7.98 -19.04
N ASN A 29 -11.25 8.26 -19.61
CA ASN A 29 -12.53 8.05 -18.94
C ASN A 29 -12.76 6.58 -18.53
N ASP A 30 -12.35 5.64 -19.38
CA ASP A 30 -12.67 4.21 -19.21
C ASP A 30 -11.45 3.34 -18.85
N ILE A 31 -10.25 3.94 -18.73
CA ILE A 31 -9.02 3.18 -18.47
C ILE A 31 -9.10 2.41 -17.15
N LEU A 32 -9.67 3.02 -16.11
CA LEU A 32 -9.83 2.36 -14.83
C LEU A 32 -10.71 1.11 -14.94
N GLN A 33 -11.81 1.18 -15.68
CA GLN A 33 -12.70 0.04 -15.88
C GLN A 33 -12.03 -1.07 -16.70
N LEU A 34 -11.32 -0.70 -17.78
CA LEU A 34 -10.56 -1.64 -18.59
C LEU A 34 -9.46 -2.33 -17.79
N ASP A 35 -8.75 -1.59 -16.94
CA ASP A 35 -7.70 -2.16 -16.10
C ASP A 35 -8.27 -3.09 -15.02
N LEU A 36 -9.42 -2.76 -14.42
CA LEU A 36 -10.10 -3.66 -13.48
C LEU A 36 -10.48 -4.99 -14.14
N LEU A 37 -11.00 -4.96 -15.37
CA LEU A 37 -11.28 -6.18 -16.14
C LEU A 37 -9.99 -6.97 -16.40
N ARG A 38 -8.92 -6.28 -16.81
CA ARG A 38 -7.60 -6.89 -17.03
C ARG A 38 -7.07 -7.57 -15.78
N GLN A 39 -7.15 -6.92 -14.62
CA GLN A 39 -6.72 -7.47 -13.34
C GLN A 39 -7.53 -8.70 -12.93
N ASN A 40 -8.85 -8.71 -13.19
CA ASN A 40 -9.70 -9.87 -12.89
C ASN A 40 -9.29 -11.11 -13.70
N ILE A 41 -8.97 -10.92 -14.98
CA ILE A 41 -8.46 -12.01 -15.83
C ILE A 41 -7.13 -12.54 -15.28
N ILE A 42 -6.19 -11.64 -14.95
CA ILE A 42 -4.90 -12.02 -14.37
C ILE A 42 -5.09 -12.86 -13.09
N LYS A 43 -5.97 -12.42 -12.17
CA LYS A 43 -6.28 -13.16 -10.94
C LYS A 43 -6.94 -14.51 -11.22
N SER A 44 -7.75 -14.63 -12.27
CA SER A 44 -8.36 -15.90 -12.67
C SER A 44 -7.36 -16.91 -13.25
N ILE A 45 -6.26 -16.40 -13.85
CA ILE A 45 -5.17 -17.19 -14.41
C ILE A 45 -4.17 -17.58 -13.31
N ASN A 46 -3.83 -16.62 -12.45
CA ASN A 46 -2.90 -16.78 -11.34
C ASN A 46 -3.49 -16.13 -10.08
N PRO A 47 -4.15 -16.92 -9.21
CA PRO A 47 -4.72 -16.42 -7.96
C PRO A 47 -3.67 -15.81 -7.03
N ASP A 48 -2.44 -16.33 -7.08
CA ASP A 48 -1.29 -15.86 -6.32
C ASP A 48 -0.50 -14.77 -7.06
N HIS A 49 -1.12 -14.12 -8.06
CA HIS A 49 -0.50 -13.03 -8.79
C HIS A 49 -0.04 -11.94 -7.81
N ALA A 50 1.20 -11.49 -8.02
CA ALA A 50 1.83 -10.44 -7.23
C ALA A 50 1.92 -10.74 -5.71
N MET A 51 1.89 -12.01 -5.28
CA MET A 51 2.09 -12.37 -3.87
C MET A 51 3.41 -11.83 -3.29
N ASN A 52 4.49 -11.84 -4.07
CA ASN A 52 5.77 -11.23 -3.65
C ASN A 52 5.62 -9.73 -3.39
N PHE A 53 4.96 -9.01 -4.29
CA PHE A 53 4.69 -7.58 -4.12
C PHE A 53 3.79 -7.30 -2.92
N LYS A 54 2.76 -8.12 -2.70
CA LYS A 54 1.91 -8.05 -1.51
C LYS A 54 2.72 -8.28 -0.24
N ASN A 55 3.62 -9.27 -0.23
CA ASN A 55 4.49 -9.55 0.92
C ASN A 55 5.43 -8.38 1.21
N ASP A 56 6.00 -7.76 0.18
CA ASP A 56 6.86 -6.60 0.34
C ASP A 56 6.09 -5.38 0.87
N LEU A 57 4.87 -5.14 0.38
CA LEU A 57 3.98 -4.11 0.93
C LEU A 57 3.65 -4.38 2.41
N THR A 58 3.34 -5.62 2.78
CA THR A 58 3.08 -6.00 4.17
C THR A 58 4.29 -5.74 5.06
N LYS A 59 5.50 -6.10 4.62
CA LYS A 59 6.75 -5.82 5.37
C LYS A 59 6.97 -4.33 5.57
N ILE A 60 6.75 -3.52 4.53
CA ILE A 60 6.88 -2.06 4.62
C ILE A 60 5.86 -1.50 5.62
N TYR A 61 4.62 -1.97 5.53
CA TYR A 61 3.55 -1.58 6.44
C TYR A 61 3.90 -1.90 7.91
N GLU A 62 4.32 -3.13 8.19
CA GLU A 62 4.72 -3.56 9.54
C GLU A 62 5.90 -2.74 10.09
N LYS A 63 6.91 -2.48 9.24
CA LYS A 63 8.05 -1.64 9.63
C LYS A 63 7.62 -0.23 9.99
N ASN A 64 6.73 0.37 9.19
CA ASN A 64 6.21 1.70 9.45
C ASN A 64 5.37 1.74 10.73
N LEU A 65 4.53 0.72 10.95
CA LEU A 65 3.75 0.59 12.18
C LEU A 65 4.65 0.53 13.42
N ASN A 66 5.72 -0.26 13.37
CA ASN A 66 6.69 -0.33 14.47
C ASN A 66 7.38 1.00 14.74
N HIS A 67 7.76 1.75 13.69
CA HIS A 67 8.32 3.09 13.84
C HIS A 67 7.33 4.06 14.52
N VAL A 68 6.06 4.06 14.10
CA VAL A 68 5.02 4.89 14.70
C VAL A 68 4.83 4.55 16.17
N ASN A 69 4.81 3.26 16.51
CA ASN A 69 4.69 2.82 17.90
C ASN A 69 5.88 3.28 18.75
N ALA A 70 7.12 3.14 18.25
CA ALA A 70 8.31 3.61 18.94
C ALA A 70 8.30 5.14 19.16
N ILE A 71 7.84 5.91 18.18
CA ILE A 71 7.67 7.37 18.31
C ILE A 71 6.66 7.69 19.42
N ASN A 72 5.53 6.98 19.46
CA ASN A 72 4.50 7.20 20.49
C ASN A 72 5.00 6.87 21.90
N GLU A 73 5.77 5.79 22.06
CA GLU A 73 6.41 5.44 23.34
C GLU A 73 7.40 6.51 23.79
N ASN A 74 8.29 6.95 22.89
CA ASN A 74 9.26 8.01 23.16
C ASN A 74 8.57 9.32 23.56
N LEU A 75 7.49 9.70 22.87
CA LEU A 75 6.70 10.88 23.21
C LEU A 75 6.10 10.77 24.63
N SER A 76 5.60 9.59 24.99
CA SER A 76 5.04 9.31 26.32
C SER A 76 6.10 9.45 27.41
N ASN A 77 7.31 8.91 27.16
CA ASN A 77 8.43 8.99 28.09
C ASN A 77 8.92 10.43 28.26
N LEU A 78 9.11 11.17 27.17
CA LEU A 78 9.48 12.60 27.21
C LEU A 78 8.46 13.44 28.00
N LYS A 79 7.16 13.15 27.86
CA LYS A 79 6.11 13.82 28.66
C LYS A 79 6.19 13.49 30.14
N LYS A 80 6.66 12.30 30.53
CA LYS A 80 6.89 11.93 31.94
C LYS A 80 8.12 12.65 32.48
N GLU A 81 9.24 12.59 31.75
CA GLU A 81 10.50 13.23 32.13
C GLU A 81 10.35 14.75 32.26
N SER A 82 9.67 15.38 31.30
CA SER A 82 9.39 16.82 31.34
C SER A 82 8.56 17.21 32.57
N ARG A 83 7.51 16.44 32.90
CA ARG A 83 6.73 16.66 34.13
C ARG A 83 7.59 16.54 35.38
N HIS A 84 8.39 15.48 35.48
CA HIS A 84 9.28 15.27 36.62
C HIS A 84 10.30 16.41 36.75
N SER A 85 10.90 16.86 35.65
CA SER A 85 11.83 17.99 35.64
C SER A 85 11.16 19.27 36.16
N LEU A 86 9.94 19.58 35.70
CA LEU A 86 9.17 20.74 36.16
C LEU A 86 8.85 20.67 37.66
N GLU A 87 8.49 19.49 38.18
CA GLU A 87 8.27 19.27 39.62
C GLU A 87 9.55 19.57 40.44
N CYS A 88 10.70 19.06 40.00
CA CYS A 88 11.99 19.32 40.62
C CYS A 88 12.32 20.82 40.63
N PHE A 89 12.18 21.52 39.48
CA PHE A 89 12.40 22.96 39.40
C PHE A 89 11.49 23.75 40.35
N ALA A 90 10.22 23.38 40.44
CA ALA A 90 9.27 24.02 41.35
C ALA A 90 9.64 23.84 42.83
N ALA A 91 10.22 22.69 43.21
CA ALA A 91 10.70 22.43 44.57
C ALA A 91 11.89 23.33 44.95
N TYR A 92 12.84 23.53 44.03
CA TYR A 92 14.01 24.39 44.29
C TYR A 92 13.65 25.88 44.37
N LYS A 93 12.61 26.34 43.66
CA LYS A 93 12.16 27.75 43.69
C LYS A 93 11.46 28.17 45.00
N LYS A 94 11.07 27.20 45.84
CA LYS A 94 10.37 27.45 47.13
C LYS A 94 11.31 27.65 48.33
N LYS A 95 12.63 27.65 48.12
CA LYS A 95 13.65 28.07 49.11
C LYS A 95 14.09 29.49 48.83
#